data_AF-A0A2T3XYX3-F1
#
_entry.id   AF-A0A2T3XYX3-F1
#
_cell.length_a   1.000
_cell.length_b   1.000
_cell.length_c   1.000
_cell.angle_alpha   90.00
_cell.angle_beta   90.00
_cell.angle_gamma   90.00
#
_symmetry.space_group_name_H-M   'P 1'
#
loop_
_entity.id
_entity.type
_entity.pdbx_description
1 polymer ?
#
loop_
_entity_poly.entity_id
_entity_poly.type
_entity_poly.pdbx_seq_one_letter_code
_entity_poly.pdbx_strand_id
1 'polypeptide(L)'
;MRAVFLRRGQGAFRKILLHAYEKRCAVTGCAMEEVLEAAHIIPYNGEDTNRCDNGLLLRADIHTLFDLGLLWVNREMKVEVANALRRTEYGTLHGTGLRLPTDTASRPHPKHLKRHAQIASNLREARS
;
A
#
# COMPACT_ATOMS: atom_id res chain seq x y z
N MET A 1 -5.05 18.13 -11.64
CA MET A 1 -3.82 18.39 -10.84
C MET A 1 -4.00 18.35 -9.32
N ARG A 2 -5.14 18.77 -8.73
CA ARG A 2 -5.35 18.77 -7.25
C ARG A 2 -5.25 17.39 -6.57
N ALA A 3 -5.81 16.33 -7.15
CA ALA A 3 -5.87 15.00 -6.51
C ALA A 3 -4.49 14.34 -6.33
N VAL A 4 -3.59 14.48 -7.32
CA VAL A 4 -2.22 13.93 -7.25
C VAL A 4 -1.39 14.70 -6.22
N PHE A 5 -1.58 16.02 -6.10
CA PHE A 5 -0.85 16.83 -5.13
C PHE A 5 -1.28 16.55 -3.67
N LEU A 6 -2.57 16.27 -3.45
CA LEU A 6 -3.10 15.85 -2.14
C LEU A 6 -2.53 14.49 -1.70
N ARG A 7 -2.42 13.51 -2.60
CA ARG A 7 -1.81 12.19 -2.32
C ARG A 7 -0.27 12.22 -2.23
N ARG A 8 0.37 13.07 -3.04
CA ARG A 8 1.82 13.35 -2.95
C ARG A 8 2.21 14.16 -1.73
N GLY A 9 1.23 14.68 -0.97
CA GLY A 9 1.39 15.63 0.12
C GLY A 9 2.71 15.46 0.87
N GLN A 10 3.49 16.54 0.92
CA GLN A 10 4.76 16.65 1.65
C GLN A 10 4.59 16.59 3.18
N GLY A 11 3.61 15.81 3.66
CA GLY A 11 3.36 15.59 5.08
C GLY A 11 4.47 14.78 5.73
N ALA A 12 4.63 14.95 7.04
CA ALA A 12 5.59 14.20 7.84
C ALA A 12 5.49 12.68 7.62
N PHE A 13 4.28 12.15 7.49
CA PHE A 13 4.02 10.73 7.21
C PHE A 13 4.70 10.22 5.93
N ARG A 14 4.64 11.01 4.84
CA ARG A 14 5.31 10.66 3.58
C ARG A 14 6.82 10.58 3.75
N LYS A 15 7.42 11.57 4.42
CA LYS A 15 8.88 11.61 4.66
C LYS A 15 9.34 10.40 5.45
N ILE A 16 8.55 10.03 6.47
CA ILE A 16 8.78 8.85 7.30
C ILE A 16 8.78 7.58 6.46
N LEU A 17 7.76 7.37 5.61
CA LEU A 17 7.69 6.17 4.75
C LEU A 17 8.77 6.16 3.65
N LEU A 18 9.10 7.31 3.06
CA LEU A 18 10.22 7.42 2.11
C LEU A 18 11.53 6.94 2.74
N HIS A 19 11.78 7.32 3.98
CA HIS A 19 12.95 6.85 4.73
C HIS A 19 12.85 5.35 5.04
N ALA A 20 11.74 4.89 5.63
CA ALA A 20 11.56 3.49 6.06
C ALA A 20 11.66 2.47 4.92
N TYR A 21 11.20 2.83 3.72
CA TYR A 21 11.22 1.95 2.54
C TYR A 21 12.41 2.18 1.60
N GLU A 22 13.37 3.02 2.00
CA GLU A 22 14.54 3.39 1.18
C GLU A 22 14.12 3.92 -0.20
N LYS A 23 13.08 4.76 -0.23
CA LYS A 23 12.50 5.38 -1.43
C LYS A 23 12.11 4.37 -2.51
N ARG A 24 11.61 3.19 -2.12
CA ARG A 24 11.15 2.16 -3.05
C ARG A 24 9.73 1.72 -2.76
N CYS A 25 8.95 1.53 -3.82
CA CYS A 25 7.63 0.92 -3.72
C CYS A 25 7.71 -0.45 -3.02
N ALA A 26 6.89 -0.66 -2.00
CA ALA A 26 6.81 -1.90 -1.23
C ALA A 26 6.42 -3.12 -2.09
N VAL A 27 5.69 -2.90 -3.19
CA VAL A 27 5.20 -3.96 -4.08
C VAL A 27 6.09 -4.14 -5.30
N THR A 28 6.50 -3.06 -5.95
CA THR A 28 7.17 -3.13 -7.27
C THR A 28 8.66 -2.85 -7.23
N GLY A 29 9.20 -2.38 -6.09
CA GLY A 29 10.60 -1.96 -5.97
C GLY A 29 10.97 -0.70 -6.76
N CYS A 30 10.01 -0.08 -7.46
CA CYS A 30 10.19 1.18 -8.21
C CYS A 30 10.78 2.26 -7.31
N ALA A 31 11.87 2.91 -7.76
CA ALA A 31 12.63 3.90 -7.00
C ALA A 31 12.44 5.35 -7.48
N MET A 32 11.53 5.57 -8.43
CA MET A 32 11.23 6.91 -8.94
C MET A 32 10.35 7.63 -7.91
N GLU A 33 10.97 8.42 -7.02
CA GLU A 33 10.34 9.02 -5.84
C GLU A 33 9.07 9.82 -6.18
N GLU A 34 9.06 10.47 -7.34
CA GLU A 34 7.96 11.28 -7.84
C GLU A 34 6.68 10.46 -8.03
N VAL A 35 6.78 9.18 -8.40
CA VAL A 35 5.58 8.33 -8.57
C VAL A 35 5.22 7.56 -7.31
N LEU A 36 5.99 7.70 -6.23
CA LEU A 36 5.69 7.08 -4.95
C LEU A 36 4.69 7.92 -4.16
N GLU A 37 3.84 7.25 -3.40
CA GLU A 37 2.79 7.79 -2.56
C GLU A 37 2.79 7.07 -1.21
N ALA A 38 2.46 7.81 -0.15
CA ALA A 38 2.29 7.27 1.18
C ALA A 38 0.85 6.78 1.32
N ALA A 39 0.68 5.46 1.42
CA ALA A 39 -0.62 4.82 1.56
C ALA A 39 -0.84 4.42 3.02
N HIS A 40 -1.94 4.86 3.63
CA HIS A 40 -2.37 4.31 4.91
C HIS A 40 -2.98 2.92 4.68
N ILE A 41 -2.68 1.96 5.56
CA ILE A 41 -3.24 0.61 5.49
C ILE A 41 -4.69 0.61 6.01
N ILE A 42 -4.91 1.23 7.18
CA ILE A 42 -6.24 1.52 7.71
C ILE A 42 -6.49 3.03 7.70
N PRO A 43 -7.76 3.49 7.57
CA PRO A 43 -8.07 4.91 7.47
C PRO A 43 -7.48 5.74 8.60
N TYR A 44 -7.06 6.97 8.25
CA TYR A 44 -6.58 7.97 9.20
C TYR A 44 -7.65 8.30 10.25
N ASN A 45 -7.27 8.30 11.53
CA ASN A 45 -8.15 8.64 12.65
C ASN A 45 -7.46 9.59 13.65
N GLY A 46 -6.62 10.51 13.17
CA GLY A 46 -5.80 11.41 14.00
C GLY A 46 -4.31 11.10 13.92
N GLU A 47 -3.48 11.96 14.53
CA GLU A 47 -2.00 11.89 14.42
C GLU A 47 -1.43 10.52 14.84
N ASP A 48 -2.07 9.86 15.80
CA ASP A 48 -1.70 8.52 16.28
C ASP A 48 -1.75 7.43 15.19
N THR A 49 -2.42 7.70 14.06
CA THR A 49 -2.48 6.77 12.92
C THR A 49 -1.43 7.05 11.84
N ASN A 50 -0.64 8.13 11.96
CA ASN A 50 0.51 8.45 11.10
C ASN A 50 1.78 7.70 11.52
N ARG A 51 1.66 6.40 11.79
CA ARG A 51 2.75 5.52 12.20
C ARG A 51 3.26 4.71 11.02
N CYS A 52 4.57 4.44 10.96
CA CYS A 52 5.19 3.61 9.90
C CYS A 52 4.47 2.28 9.72
N ASP A 53 4.11 1.62 10.83
CA ASP A 53 3.46 0.31 10.85
C ASP A 53 1.98 0.34 10.38
N ASN A 54 1.44 1.53 10.11
CA ASN A 54 0.17 1.74 9.42
C ASN A 54 0.36 2.27 7.99
N GLY A 55 1.58 2.19 7.44
CA GLY A 55 1.89 2.76 6.14
C GLY A 55 2.60 1.82 5.18
N LEU A 56 2.27 1.95 3.90
CA LEU A 56 3.02 1.39 2.78
C LEU A 56 3.48 2.53 1.86
N LEU A 57 4.72 2.47 1.39
CA LEU A 57 5.16 3.34 0.30
C LEU A 57 4.85 2.65 -1.02
N LEU A 58 3.95 3.20 -1.84
CA LEU A 58 3.44 2.55 -3.04
C LEU A 58 3.62 3.43 -4.28
N ARG A 59 3.81 2.82 -5.44
CA ARG A 59 3.66 3.54 -6.73
C ARG A 59 2.19 3.96 -6.90
N ALA A 60 1.92 5.11 -7.50
CA ALA A 60 0.59 5.73 -7.52
C ALA A 60 -0.55 4.84 -8.10
N ASP A 61 -0.24 4.03 -9.11
CA ASP A 61 -1.15 3.03 -9.66
C ASP A 61 -1.44 1.90 -8.65
N ILE A 62 -0.40 1.37 -8.00
CA ILE A 62 -0.50 0.34 -6.97
C ILE A 62 -1.28 0.85 -5.76
N HIS A 63 -1.05 2.08 -5.33
CA HIS A 63 -1.83 2.74 -4.29
C HIS A 63 -3.30 2.80 -4.67
N THR A 64 -3.61 3.19 -5.91
CA THR A 64 -4.99 3.22 -6.40
C THR A 64 -5.63 1.83 -6.40
N LEU A 65 -4.92 0.79 -6.82
CA LEU A 65 -5.43 -0.60 -6.75
C LEU A 65 -5.65 -1.07 -5.31
N PHE A 66 -4.77 -0.65 -4.39
CA PHE A 66 -4.87 -0.94 -2.97
C PHE A 66 -6.09 -0.29 -2.33
N ASP A 67 -6.34 1.00 -2.62
CA ASP A 67 -7.53 1.74 -2.17
C ASP A 67 -8.83 1.14 -2.72
N LEU A 68 -8.81 0.68 -3.98
CA LEU A 68 -9.96 0.08 -4.64
C LEU A 68 -10.25 -1.37 -4.19
N GLY A 69 -9.38 -1.97 -3.37
CA GLY A 69 -9.49 -3.36 -2.96
C GLY A 69 -9.19 -4.37 -4.08
N LEU A 70 -8.53 -3.92 -5.16
CA LEU A 70 -8.10 -4.76 -6.27
C LEU A 70 -6.71 -5.38 -6.05
N LEU A 71 -5.96 -4.85 -5.08
CA LEU A 71 -4.68 -5.37 -4.59
C LEU A 71 -4.67 -5.33 -3.06
N TRP A 72 -4.18 -6.39 -2.41
CA TRP A 72 -4.02 -6.44 -0.96
C TRP A 72 -2.80 -7.29 -0.58
N VAL A 73 -2.48 -7.34 0.71
CA VAL A 73 -1.39 -8.18 1.25
C VAL A 73 -2.00 -9.26 2.16
N ASN A 74 -1.59 -10.51 1.97
CA ASN A 74 -2.04 -11.63 2.79
C ASN A 74 -1.23 -11.79 4.10
N ARG A 75 -1.50 -12.84 4.88
CA ARG A 75 -0.86 -13.03 6.20
C ARG A 75 0.59 -13.46 6.08
N GLU A 76 0.97 -14.02 4.94
CA GLU A 76 2.31 -14.48 4.58
C GLU A 76 3.14 -13.35 3.97
N MET A 77 2.68 -12.09 4.06
CA MET A 77 3.32 -10.91 3.50
C MET A 77 3.50 -11.00 1.97
N LYS A 78 2.58 -11.68 1.28
CA LYS A 78 2.54 -11.72 -0.18
C LYS A 78 1.45 -10.81 -0.72
N VAL A 79 1.72 -10.26 -1.90
CA VAL A 79 0.80 -9.41 -2.65
C VAL A 79 -0.22 -10.29 -3.36
N GLU A 80 -1.49 -9.93 -3.21
CA GLU A 80 -2.62 -10.59 -3.84
C GLU A 80 -3.33 -9.59 -4.75
N VAL A 81 -3.84 -10.05 -5.89
CA VAL A 81 -4.57 -9.22 -6.85
C VAL A 81 -5.91 -9.84 -7.17
N ALA A 82 -6.90 -9.01 -7.45
CA ALA A 82 -8.24 -9.46 -7.83
C ALA A 82 -8.19 -10.26 -9.13
N ASN A 83 -9.11 -11.21 -9.29
CA ASN A 83 -9.15 -12.09 -10.48
C ASN A 83 -9.22 -11.29 -11.80
N ALA A 84 -9.93 -10.16 -11.82
CA ALA A 84 -10.01 -9.27 -12.97
C ALA A 84 -8.64 -8.71 -13.43
N LEU A 85 -7.66 -8.63 -12.53
CA LEU A 85 -6.30 -8.16 -12.84
C LEU A 85 -5.32 -9.28 -13.20
N ARG A 86 -5.69 -10.56 -13.03
CA ARG A 86 -4.75 -11.68 -13.27
C ARG A 86 -4.26 -11.77 -14.72
N ARG A 87 -5.04 -11.27 -15.68
CA ARG A 87 -4.72 -11.27 -17.12
C ARG A 87 -4.22 -9.92 -17.66
N THR A 88 -3.87 -8.99 -16.77
CA THR A 88 -3.29 -7.68 -17.12
C THR A 88 -1.84 -7.60 -16.66
N GLU A 89 -1.17 -6.47 -16.86
CA GLU A 89 0.20 -6.23 -16.40
C GLU A 89 0.37 -6.44 -14.88
N TYR A 90 -0.68 -6.22 -14.08
CA TYR A 90 -0.65 -6.38 -12.63
C TYR A 90 -0.71 -7.85 -12.17
N GLY A 91 -1.09 -8.78 -13.05
CA GLY A 91 -1.17 -10.21 -12.72
C GLY A 91 0.18 -10.79 -12.26
N THR A 92 1.28 -10.22 -12.77
CA THR A 92 2.65 -10.58 -12.39
C THR A 92 3.00 -10.27 -10.93
N LEU A 93 2.23 -9.38 -10.28
CA LEU A 93 2.42 -9.03 -8.86
C LEU A 93 1.80 -10.05 -7.92
N HIS A 94 0.90 -10.91 -8.40
CA HIS A 94 0.24 -11.93 -7.59
C HIS A 94 1.26 -12.92 -7.02
N GLY A 95 1.19 -13.15 -5.70
CA GLY A 95 2.07 -14.07 -4.97
C GLY A 95 3.49 -13.54 -4.72
N THR A 96 3.84 -12.36 -5.21
CA THR A 96 5.15 -11.73 -4.95
C THR A 96 5.26 -11.33 -3.47
N GLY A 97 6.48 -11.35 -2.93
CA GLY A 97 6.74 -10.93 -1.56
C GLY A 97 6.71 -9.41 -1.42
N LEU A 98 6.06 -8.91 -0.37
CA LEU A 98 6.10 -7.50 0.00
C LEU A 98 7.51 -7.14 0.49
N ARG A 99 8.10 -6.06 -0.05
CA ARG A 99 9.32 -5.47 0.50
C ARG A 99 8.99 -4.85 1.86
N LEU A 100 9.76 -5.24 2.88
CA LEU A 100 9.60 -4.75 4.23
C LEU A 100 10.70 -3.75 4.58
N PRO A 101 10.39 -2.74 5.42
CA PRO A 101 11.41 -1.93 6.06
C PRO A 101 12.43 -2.78 6.82
N THR A 102 13.68 -2.34 6.78
CA THR A 102 14.80 -2.97 7.51
C THR A 102 14.57 -2.89 9.01
N ASP A 103 14.11 -1.74 9.50
CA ASP A 103 13.65 -1.56 10.87
C ASP A 103 12.33 -2.34 11.10
N THR A 104 12.35 -3.26 12.06
CA THR A 104 11.20 -4.10 12.41
C THR A 104 10.05 -3.31 13.01
N ALA A 105 10.31 -2.22 13.72
CA ALA A 105 9.28 -1.35 14.29
C ALA A 105 8.52 -0.57 13.22
N SER A 106 9.15 -0.37 12.06
CA SER A 106 8.56 0.31 10.91
C SER A 106 7.79 -0.62 9.97
N ARG A 107 7.80 -1.95 10.21
CA ARG A 107 7.11 -2.91 9.35
C ARG A 107 5.59 -2.78 9.48
N PRO A 108 4.84 -2.97 8.38
CA PRO A 108 3.39 -2.89 8.41
C PRO A 108 2.80 -3.92 9.38
N HIS A 109 1.93 -3.47 10.28
CA HIS A 109 1.40 -4.30 11.33
C HIS A 109 0.45 -5.36 10.73
N PRO A 110 0.63 -6.67 11.01
CA PRO A 110 -0.17 -7.73 10.39
C PRO A 110 -1.68 -7.60 10.60
N LYS A 111 -2.11 -7.07 11.76
CA LYS A 111 -3.54 -6.80 12.03
C LYS A 111 -4.11 -5.70 11.10
N HIS A 112 -3.33 -4.68 10.75
CA HIS A 112 -3.80 -3.63 9.82
C HIS A 112 -3.97 -4.21 8.42
N LEU A 113 -3.00 -4.97 7.93
CA LEU A 113 -3.06 -5.64 6.63
C LEU A 113 -4.25 -6.62 6.56
N LYS A 114 -4.45 -7.43 7.61
CA LYS A 114 -5.62 -8.32 7.70
C LYS A 114 -6.94 -7.56 7.64
N ARG A 115 -7.04 -6.42 8.34
CA ARG A 115 -8.25 -5.59 8.32
C ARG A 115 -8.48 -4.97 6.93
N HIS A 116 -7.44 -4.45 6.30
CA HIS A 116 -7.51 -3.95 4.93
C HIS A 116 -7.97 -5.04 3.95
N ALA A 117 -7.38 -6.24 4.01
CA ALA A 117 -7.77 -7.36 3.15
C ALA A 117 -9.25 -7.76 3.31
N GLN A 118 -9.79 -7.68 4.54
CA GLN A 118 -11.22 -7.91 4.78
C GLN A 118 -12.09 -6.82 4.13
N ILE A 119 -11.73 -5.55 4.30
CA ILE A 119 -12.44 -4.42 3.67
C ILE A 119 -12.39 -4.57 2.13
N ALA A 120 -11.22 -4.91 1.59
CA ALA A 120 -11.04 -5.16 0.17
C ALA A 120 -11.93 -6.30 -0.36
N SER A 121 -12.13 -7.37 0.42
CA SER A 121 -13.10 -8.44 0.06
C SER A 121 -14.51 -7.90 -0.05
N ASN A 122 -14.98 -7.19 0.97
CA ASN A 122 -16.32 -6.63 1.01
C ASN A 122 -16.57 -5.65 -0.15
N LEU A 123 -15.56 -4.84 -0.51
CA LEU A 123 -15.63 -3.90 -1.64
C LEU A 123 -15.76 -4.62 -2.99
N ARG A 124 -15.16 -5.80 -3.15
CA ARG A 124 -15.28 -6.60 -4.38
C ARG A 124 -16.63 -7.30 -4.46
N GLU A 125 -17.11 -7.82 -3.34
CA GLU A 125 -18.44 -8.45 -3.24
C GLU A 125 -19.55 -7.44 -3.57
N ALA A 126 -19.45 -6.20 -3.09
CA ALA A 126 -20.43 -5.13 -3.38
C ALA A 126 -20.42 -4.63 -4.84
N ARG A 127 -19.44 -5.02 -5.66
CA ARG A 127 -19.31 -4.64 -7.08
C ARG A 127 -19.71 -5.77 -8.03
N SER A 128 -20.00 -6.95 -7.49
CA SER A 128 -20.41 -8.16 -8.23
C SER A 128 -21.93 -8.25 -8.29
#